data_AF-A8SG11-F1
#
_entry.id   AF-A8SG11-F1
#
_cell.length_a   1.000
_cell.length_b   1.000
_cell.length_c   1.000
_cell.angle_alpha   90.00
_cell.angle_beta   90.00
_cell.angle_gamma   90.00
#
_symmetry.space_group_name_H-M   'P 1'
#
loop_
_entity.id
_entity.type
_entity.pdbx_description
1 polymer ?
#
loop_
_entity_poly.entity_id
_entity_poly.type
_entity_poly.pdbx_seq_one_letter_code
_entity_poly.pdbx_strand_id
1 'polypeptide(L)'
;MKTKQRVLLALLAAAVLLGTLLWAVTRSNAKAEQAAGAAAEGSIPLSSFAAEDLEQIEYTYNGETYTLQYSGGSWQLAQDPAYHLDESACNTMRTALMALNAKRSLTPQAGEDYGLDSPQLTVTVTAAGQSNTLTFGAENQVTGDLYAQKAGDDAIYTVSGNKAACFQLDKAGLFGSFCPTGLTASAITQVAYTLADGTSVTLNAVSEPTESADSTDADSASSSAYETVWRLASDPAASLAQDKVQSLLSALCTYVTAQATDADLAACGFDAPVFTAAVTSEDGSTVQLTYACGTDGWYLQVKGDTSVYTVDTSTVQALLLTESDLKTQE
;
A
#
# COMPACT_ATOMS: atom_id res chain seq x y z
N MET A 1 49.36 -1.29 34.52
CA MET A 1 47.93 -1.68 34.42
C MET A 1 46.97 -0.61 34.95
N LYS A 2 47.19 0.02 36.12
CA LYS A 2 46.26 1.01 36.71
C LYS A 2 46.01 2.28 35.87
N THR A 3 47.00 2.77 35.11
CA THR A 3 46.85 3.99 34.28
C THR A 3 45.94 3.77 33.07
N LYS A 4 46.06 2.62 32.39
CA LYS A 4 45.19 2.25 31.25
C LYS A 4 43.73 2.06 31.68
N GLN A 5 43.51 1.48 32.87
CA GLN A 5 42.16 1.31 33.44
C GLN A 5 41.50 2.65 33.80
N ARG A 6 42.27 3.62 34.33
CA ARG A 6 41.78 4.99 34.61
C ARG A 6 41.44 5.76 33.34
N VAL A 7 42.24 5.62 32.28
CA VAL A 7 41.96 6.22 30.97
C VAL A 7 40.71 5.61 30.35
N LEU A 8 40.54 4.29 30.43
CA LEU A 8 39.35 3.60 29.92
C LEU A 8 38.08 4.03 30.67
N LEU A 9 38.13 4.13 32.00
CA LEU A 9 37.03 4.64 32.82
C LEU A 9 36.67 6.09 32.50
N ALA A 10 37.67 6.95 32.26
CA ALA A 10 37.45 8.33 31.86
C ALA A 10 36.80 8.44 30.47
N LEU A 11 37.22 7.62 29.51
CA LEU A 11 36.61 7.56 28.18
C LEU A 11 35.18 7.02 28.22
N LEU A 12 34.91 6.00 29.04
CA LEU A 12 33.56 5.48 29.26
C LEU A 12 32.64 6.55 29.87
N ALA A 13 33.12 7.28 30.89
CA ALA A 13 32.35 8.37 31.49
C ALA A 13 32.08 9.50 30.48
N ALA A 14 33.06 9.84 29.64
CA ALA A 14 32.88 10.83 28.57
C ALA A 14 31.87 10.37 27.51
N ALA A 15 31.90 9.10 27.09
CA ALA A 15 30.96 8.54 26.13
C ALA A 15 29.51 8.53 26.67
N VAL A 16 29.33 8.16 27.95
CA VAL A 16 28.01 8.21 28.61
C VAL A 16 27.51 9.66 28.72
N LEU A 17 28.39 10.61 29.05
CA LEU A 17 28.05 12.04 29.06
C LEU A 17 27.64 12.55 27.67
N LEU A 18 28.36 12.20 26.60
CA LEU A 18 27.96 12.54 25.24
C LEU A 18 26.62 11.90 24.85
N GLY A 19 26.40 10.62 25.18
CA GLY A 19 25.15 9.93 24.88
C GLY A 19 23.94 10.58 25.57
N THR A 20 24.07 10.95 26.84
CA THR A 20 23.02 11.65 27.59
C THR A 20 22.74 13.07 27.08
N LEU A 21 23.78 13.81 26.69
CA LEU A 21 23.63 15.12 26.06
C LEU A 21 22.93 15.03 24.70
N LEU A 22 23.33 14.08 23.85
CA LEU A 22 22.69 13.85 22.55
C LEU A 22 21.22 13.47 22.73
N TRP A 23 20.90 12.57 23.65
CA TRP A 23 19.51 12.19 23.94
C TRP A 23 18.67 13.35 24.49
N ALA A 24 19.25 14.22 25.33
CA ALA A 24 18.55 15.39 25.84
C ALA A 24 18.25 16.40 24.71
N VAL A 25 19.20 16.63 23.81
CA VAL A 25 19.04 17.54 22.66
C VAL A 25 18.02 17.00 21.65
N THR A 26 18.06 15.70 21.31
CA THR A 26 17.06 15.12 20.40
C THR A 26 15.67 15.18 21.00
N ARG A 27 15.52 14.93 22.31
CA ARG A 27 14.23 15.03 23.01
C ARG A 27 13.73 16.47 23.12
N SER A 28 14.61 17.45 23.36
CA SER A 28 14.22 18.86 23.41
C SER A 28 13.80 19.38 22.04
N ASN A 29 14.53 18.99 20.99
CA ASN A 29 14.17 19.32 19.61
C ASN A 29 12.82 18.71 19.25
N ALA A 30 12.58 17.43 19.54
CA ALA A 30 11.28 16.80 19.31
C ALA A 30 10.13 17.51 20.05
N LYS A 31 10.36 17.96 21.29
CA LYS A 31 9.36 18.75 22.03
C LYS A 31 9.12 20.14 21.42
N ALA A 32 10.18 20.82 21.01
CA ALA A 32 10.08 22.15 20.41
C ALA A 32 9.39 22.07 19.03
N GLU A 33 9.72 21.05 18.24
CA GLU A 33 9.11 20.75 16.96
C GLU A 33 7.64 20.35 17.12
N GLN A 34 7.30 19.53 18.12
CA GLN A 34 5.93 19.18 18.45
C GLN A 34 5.11 20.40 18.92
N ALA A 35 5.70 21.29 19.73
CA ALA A 35 5.05 22.52 20.18
C ALA A 35 4.87 23.54 19.05
N ALA A 36 5.88 23.67 18.18
CA ALA A 36 5.80 24.50 16.98
C ALA A 36 4.76 23.95 15.99
N GLY A 37 4.69 22.63 15.82
CA GLY A 37 3.65 21.94 15.07
C GLY A 37 2.26 22.22 15.64
N ALA A 38 2.06 22.01 16.94
CA ALA A 38 0.78 22.29 17.59
C ALA A 38 0.33 23.77 17.46
N ALA A 39 1.27 24.72 17.58
CA ALA A 39 0.97 26.13 17.34
C ALA A 39 0.66 26.44 15.87
N ALA A 40 1.32 25.73 14.94
CA ALA A 40 1.06 25.83 13.51
C ALA A 40 -0.25 25.16 13.09
N GLU A 41 -0.86 24.31 13.92
CA GLU A 41 -2.12 23.62 13.62
C GLU A 41 -3.37 24.41 14.03
N GLY A 42 -3.22 25.44 14.86
CA GLY A 42 -4.35 26.24 15.35
C GLY A 42 -5.10 25.58 16.50
N SER A 43 -6.02 26.33 17.12
CA SER A 43 -6.71 25.91 18.35
C SER A 43 -8.23 26.04 18.28
N ILE A 44 -8.78 26.52 17.16
CA ILE A 44 -10.22 26.70 16.98
C ILE A 44 -10.77 25.42 16.33
N PRO A 45 -11.54 24.58 17.02
CA PRO A 45 -12.00 23.32 16.46
C PRO A 45 -13.02 23.55 15.35
N LEU A 46 -12.76 22.99 14.16
CA LEU A 46 -13.69 23.04 13.01
C LEU A 46 -14.52 21.75 12.89
N SER A 47 -13.94 20.64 13.32
CA SER A 47 -14.55 19.33 13.36
C SER A 47 -14.13 18.62 14.65
N SER A 48 -15.06 17.88 15.25
CA SER A 48 -14.80 17.04 16.42
C SER A 48 -15.88 15.97 16.50
N PHE A 49 -15.46 14.70 16.47
CA PHE A 49 -16.29 13.52 16.66
C PHE A 49 -15.40 12.41 17.25
N ALA A 50 -16.00 11.41 17.90
CA ALA A 50 -15.24 10.24 18.36
C ALA A 50 -14.94 9.31 17.18
N ALA A 51 -13.77 8.67 17.17
CA ALA A 51 -13.36 7.82 16.04
C ALA A 51 -14.35 6.69 15.72
N GLU A 52 -15.05 6.19 16.74
CA GLU A 52 -16.06 5.14 16.66
C GLU A 52 -17.40 5.61 16.10
N ASP A 53 -17.67 6.92 16.15
CA ASP A 53 -18.91 7.52 15.64
C ASP A 53 -18.84 7.79 14.13
N LEU A 54 -17.66 7.68 13.51
CA LEU A 54 -17.51 7.99 12.09
C LEU A 54 -18.27 7.00 11.22
N GLU A 55 -19.09 7.54 10.32
CA GLU A 55 -19.88 6.76 9.37
C GLU A 55 -19.41 7.01 7.93
N GLN A 56 -19.10 8.27 7.58
CA GLN A 56 -18.81 8.64 6.21
C GLN A 56 -17.87 9.85 6.13
N ILE A 57 -16.98 9.84 5.13
CA ILE A 57 -16.26 11.00 4.64
C ILE A 57 -16.60 11.15 3.16
N GLU A 58 -17.25 12.26 2.81
CA GLU A 58 -17.44 12.65 1.42
C GLU A 58 -16.53 13.83 1.12
N TYR A 59 -15.81 13.79 0.01
CA TYR A 59 -15.02 14.94 -0.41
C TYR A 59 -15.06 15.14 -1.92
N THR A 60 -14.99 16.41 -2.33
CA THR A 60 -14.93 16.81 -3.74
C THR A 60 -13.60 17.46 -4.03
N TYR A 61 -12.85 16.90 -4.98
CA TYR A 61 -11.54 17.35 -5.40
C TYR A 61 -11.45 17.29 -6.93
N ASN A 62 -10.90 18.32 -7.57
CA ASN A 62 -10.82 18.45 -9.04
C ASN A 62 -12.16 18.23 -9.78
N GLY A 63 -13.28 18.55 -9.13
CA GLY A 63 -14.63 18.39 -9.71
C GLY A 63 -15.20 16.99 -9.61
N GLU A 64 -14.47 16.03 -9.03
CA GLU A 64 -14.97 14.69 -8.75
C GLU A 64 -15.28 14.52 -7.26
N THR A 65 -16.33 13.78 -6.95
CA THR A 65 -16.77 13.52 -5.57
C THR A 65 -16.56 12.06 -5.22
N TYR A 66 -15.90 11.82 -4.09
CA TYR A 66 -15.65 10.49 -3.54
C TYR A 66 -16.30 10.36 -2.18
N THR A 67 -17.00 9.26 -1.95
CA THR A 67 -17.75 9.01 -0.72
C THR A 67 -17.22 7.73 -0.09
N LEU A 68 -16.41 7.91 0.96
CA LEU A 68 -15.81 6.84 1.75
C LEU A 68 -16.74 6.48 2.91
N GLN A 69 -17.27 5.27 2.90
CA GLN A 69 -18.11 4.73 3.95
C GLN A 69 -17.26 3.89 4.90
N TYR A 70 -17.48 4.05 6.20
CA TYR A 70 -16.84 3.26 7.23
C TYR A 70 -17.88 2.41 7.96
N SER A 71 -17.76 1.09 7.84
CA SER A 71 -18.67 0.14 8.47
C SER A 71 -17.93 -1.13 8.85
N GLY A 72 -18.23 -1.68 10.03
CA GLY A 72 -17.66 -2.97 10.48
C GLY A 72 -16.14 -2.99 10.62
N GLY A 73 -15.48 -1.83 10.70
CA GLY A 73 -14.02 -1.72 10.76
C GLY A 73 -13.32 -1.63 9.40
N SER A 74 -14.07 -1.58 8.30
CA SER A 74 -13.54 -1.50 6.93
C SER A 74 -14.03 -0.26 6.20
N TRP A 75 -13.22 0.20 5.24
CA TRP A 75 -13.55 1.30 4.34
C TRP A 75 -14.09 0.78 3.01
N GLN A 76 -15.07 1.49 2.44
CA GLN A 76 -15.60 1.22 1.10
C GLN A 76 -15.86 2.51 0.33
N LEU A 77 -15.60 2.50 -0.97
CA LEU A 77 -15.96 3.59 -1.87
C LEU A 77 -17.40 3.40 -2.33
N ALA A 78 -18.30 4.32 -1.97
CA ALA A 78 -19.73 4.16 -2.25
C ALA A 78 -20.06 4.10 -3.75
N GLN A 79 -19.30 4.87 -4.55
CA GLN A 79 -19.42 4.91 -6.01
C GLN A 79 -18.97 3.60 -6.67
N ASP A 80 -18.07 2.85 -6.03
CA ASP A 80 -17.49 1.62 -6.56
C ASP A 80 -17.14 0.64 -5.43
N PRO A 81 -18.13 -0.11 -4.93
CA PRO A 81 -17.97 -0.98 -3.76
C PRO A 81 -16.92 -2.10 -3.90
N ALA A 82 -16.52 -2.43 -5.13
CA ALA A 82 -15.50 -3.45 -5.43
C ALA A 82 -14.08 -2.87 -5.47
N TYR A 83 -13.94 -1.54 -5.44
CA TYR A 83 -12.65 -0.86 -5.47
C TYR A 83 -11.89 -1.03 -4.15
N HIS A 84 -10.63 -1.46 -4.25
CA HIS A 84 -9.75 -1.64 -3.12
C HIS A 84 -9.17 -0.29 -2.69
N LEU A 85 -9.48 0.11 -1.46
CA LEU A 85 -9.00 1.36 -0.87
C LEU A 85 -7.71 1.14 -0.06
N ASP A 86 -6.82 2.11 -0.10
CA ASP A 86 -5.76 2.25 0.91
C ASP A 86 -6.42 2.64 2.25
N GLU A 87 -6.60 1.65 3.11
CA GLU A 87 -7.13 1.87 4.46
C GLU A 87 -6.27 2.84 5.27
N SER A 88 -4.95 2.89 5.05
CA SER A 88 -4.05 3.81 5.76
C SER A 88 -4.29 5.26 5.34
N ALA A 89 -4.53 5.50 4.04
CA ALA A 89 -4.92 6.81 3.53
C ALA A 89 -6.28 7.25 4.09
N CYS A 90 -7.28 6.35 4.07
CA CYS A 90 -8.61 6.64 4.62
C CYS A 90 -8.57 6.91 6.14
N ASN A 91 -7.76 6.15 6.88
CA ASN A 91 -7.54 6.37 8.31
C ASN A 91 -6.82 7.69 8.58
N THR A 92 -5.88 8.09 7.72
CA THR A 92 -5.24 9.41 7.79
C THR A 92 -6.26 10.54 7.64
N MET A 93 -7.18 10.43 6.67
CA MET A 93 -8.27 11.40 6.48
C MET A 93 -9.15 11.51 7.73
N ARG A 94 -9.56 10.37 8.32
CA ARG A 94 -10.31 10.36 9.59
C ARG A 94 -9.56 11.10 10.68
N THR A 95 -8.29 10.78 10.90
CA THR A 95 -7.47 11.42 11.94
C THR A 95 -7.32 12.93 11.69
N ALA A 96 -7.14 13.34 10.43
CA ALA A 96 -7.05 14.75 10.05
C ALA A 96 -8.35 15.50 10.39
N LEU A 97 -9.51 14.92 10.10
CA LEU A 97 -10.83 15.50 10.43
C LEU A 97 -11.11 15.58 11.92
N MET A 98 -10.70 14.57 12.70
CA MET A 98 -10.85 14.59 14.16
C MET A 98 -10.01 15.68 14.84
N ALA A 99 -8.85 15.98 14.26
CA ALA A 99 -7.89 16.96 14.77
C ALA A 99 -7.87 18.26 13.93
N LEU A 100 -8.97 18.56 13.24
CA LEU A 100 -9.03 19.70 12.35
C LEU A 100 -9.32 20.99 13.11
N ASN A 101 -8.28 21.79 13.26
CA ASN A 101 -8.33 23.10 13.89
C ASN A 101 -8.00 24.20 12.89
N ALA A 102 -8.63 25.36 13.08
CA ALA A 102 -8.26 26.61 12.45
C ALA A 102 -7.28 27.39 13.33
N LYS A 103 -6.38 28.13 12.68
CA LYS A 103 -5.42 29.04 13.32
C LYS A 103 -6.08 30.36 13.69
N ARG A 104 -6.93 30.88 12.81
CA ARG A 104 -7.63 32.16 12.99
C ARG A 104 -9.06 32.06 12.45
N SER A 105 -9.94 32.84 13.05
CA SER A 105 -11.25 33.19 12.52
C SER A 105 -11.21 34.64 12.03
N LEU A 106 -11.80 34.90 10.88
CA LEU A 106 -11.79 36.15 10.14
C LEU A 106 -13.24 36.54 9.82
N THR A 107 -13.53 37.84 9.88
CA THR A 107 -14.77 38.39 9.30
C THR A 107 -14.54 38.62 7.81
N PRO A 108 -15.37 38.08 6.91
CA PRO A 108 -15.26 38.31 5.47
C PRO A 108 -15.16 39.80 5.14
N GLN A 109 -14.22 40.18 4.28
CA GLN A 109 -14.06 41.55 3.82
C GLN A 109 -14.58 41.68 2.38
N ALA A 110 -15.28 42.77 2.10
CA ALA A 110 -15.78 43.03 0.76
C ALA A 110 -14.64 43.28 -0.23
N GLY A 111 -14.65 42.56 -1.36
CA GLY A 111 -13.64 42.67 -2.42
C GLY A 111 -12.43 41.75 -2.25
N GLU A 112 -12.32 41.03 -1.14
CA GLU A 112 -11.34 39.96 -0.99
C GLU A 112 -11.86 38.66 -1.63
N ASP A 113 -10.97 37.96 -2.33
CA ASP A 113 -11.27 36.64 -2.92
C ASP A 113 -10.64 35.54 -2.06
N TYR A 114 -11.50 34.82 -1.35
CA TYR A 114 -11.10 33.69 -0.51
C TYR A 114 -11.18 32.36 -1.26
N GLY A 115 -11.61 32.34 -2.52
CA GLY A 115 -11.78 31.13 -3.32
C GLY A 115 -12.90 30.18 -2.85
N LEU A 116 -13.84 30.64 -2.01
CA LEU A 116 -14.91 29.81 -1.47
C LEU A 116 -16.06 29.58 -2.48
N ASP A 117 -16.22 30.45 -3.47
CA ASP A 117 -17.19 30.31 -4.57
C ASP A 117 -16.74 29.29 -5.64
N SER A 118 -15.45 28.96 -5.65
CA SER A 118 -14.84 27.96 -6.53
C SER A 118 -13.79 27.19 -5.72
N PRO A 119 -14.26 26.34 -4.77
CA PRO A 119 -13.40 25.74 -3.78
C PRO A 119 -12.42 24.75 -4.41
N GLN A 120 -11.23 24.67 -3.82
CA GLN A 120 -10.24 23.66 -4.18
C GLN A 120 -10.62 22.28 -3.63
N LEU A 121 -11.32 22.26 -2.50
CA LEU A 121 -11.72 21.04 -1.81
C LEU A 121 -12.98 21.33 -0.98
N THR A 122 -13.96 20.43 -1.03
CA THR A 122 -15.08 20.40 -0.09
C THR A 122 -15.09 19.06 0.61
N VAL A 123 -15.20 19.05 1.94
CA VAL A 123 -15.24 17.83 2.76
C VAL A 123 -16.47 17.84 3.65
N THR A 124 -17.26 16.79 3.58
CA THR A 124 -18.40 16.53 4.46
C THR A 124 -18.11 15.28 5.28
N VAL A 125 -18.15 15.42 6.60
CA VAL A 125 -18.02 14.30 7.53
C VAL A 125 -19.37 14.00 8.16
N THR A 126 -19.76 12.73 8.16
CA THR A 126 -20.94 12.23 8.86
C THR A 126 -20.51 11.34 10.00
N ALA A 127 -20.92 11.70 11.22
CA ALA A 127 -20.64 10.94 12.42
C ALA A 127 -21.83 11.02 13.40
N ALA A 128 -22.19 9.89 14.02
CA ALA A 128 -23.36 9.76 14.89
C ALA A 128 -24.65 10.34 14.27
N GLY A 129 -24.87 10.11 12.97
CA GLY A 129 -25.99 10.65 12.19
C GLY A 129 -26.00 12.17 12.00
N GLN A 130 -24.94 12.90 12.35
CA GLN A 130 -24.79 14.33 12.12
C GLN A 130 -23.78 14.58 11.00
N SER A 131 -24.08 15.51 10.09
CA SER A 131 -23.17 15.88 9.00
C SER A 131 -22.64 17.30 9.19
N ASN A 132 -21.35 17.49 8.94
CA ASN A 132 -20.69 18.79 8.97
C ASN A 132 -19.85 18.97 7.70
N THR A 133 -20.03 20.10 7.01
CA THR A 133 -19.35 20.39 5.74
C THR A 133 -18.34 21.52 5.93
N LEU A 134 -17.16 21.34 5.36
CA LEU A 134 -16.06 22.28 5.33
C LEU A 134 -15.67 22.54 3.89
N THR A 135 -15.67 23.81 3.50
CA THR A 135 -15.28 24.27 2.18
C THR A 135 -13.91 24.92 2.27
N PHE A 136 -12.93 24.44 1.51
CA PHE A 136 -11.58 24.97 1.45
C PHE A 136 -11.39 25.71 0.12
N GLY A 137 -11.09 27.01 0.23
CA GLY A 137 -10.89 27.91 -0.89
C GLY A 137 -9.42 28.08 -1.23
N ALA A 138 -9.03 29.32 -1.50
CA ALA A 138 -7.68 29.68 -1.96
C ALA A 138 -6.63 29.54 -0.85
N GLU A 139 -5.39 29.29 -1.26
CA GLU A 139 -4.22 29.29 -0.39
C GLU A 139 -3.63 30.69 -0.25
N ASN A 140 -3.39 31.10 0.99
CA ASN A 140 -2.61 32.28 1.30
C ASN A 140 -1.12 32.02 1.02
N GLN A 141 -0.61 32.58 -0.07
CA GLN A 141 0.77 32.40 -0.54
C GLN A 141 1.86 32.86 0.45
N VAL A 142 1.51 33.65 1.47
CA VAL A 142 2.46 34.13 2.49
C VAL A 142 2.56 33.13 3.64
N THR A 143 1.44 32.53 4.05
CA THR A 143 1.39 31.64 5.23
C THR A 143 1.30 30.16 4.90
N GLY A 144 0.93 29.79 3.66
CA GLY A 144 0.61 28.42 3.24
C GLY A 144 -0.70 27.89 3.82
N ASP A 145 -1.57 28.78 4.32
CA ASP A 145 -2.84 28.40 4.92
C ASP A 145 -3.97 28.50 3.90
N LEU A 146 -4.88 27.54 3.92
CA LEU A 146 -6.11 27.58 3.14
C LEU A 146 -7.16 28.40 3.89
N TYR A 147 -7.89 29.23 3.14
CA TYR A 147 -9.15 29.77 3.63
C TYR A 147 -10.18 28.65 3.69
N ALA A 148 -10.92 28.55 4.78
CA ALA A 148 -11.95 27.55 4.96
C ALA A 148 -13.23 28.15 5.53
N GLN A 149 -14.38 27.58 5.18
CA GLN A 149 -15.66 27.94 5.78
C GLN A 149 -16.41 26.68 6.20
N LYS A 150 -16.92 26.71 7.43
CA LYS A 150 -17.80 25.67 7.95
C LYS A 150 -19.24 25.99 7.56
N ALA A 151 -19.99 24.99 7.11
CA ALA A 151 -21.38 25.17 6.73
C ALA A 151 -22.20 25.71 7.92
N GLY A 152 -22.95 26.79 7.67
CA GLY A 152 -23.73 27.50 8.68
C GLY A 152 -22.99 28.64 9.39
N ASP A 153 -21.67 28.76 9.23
CA ASP A 153 -20.88 29.86 9.79
C ASP A 153 -20.71 31.00 8.78
N ASP A 154 -20.87 32.25 9.24
CA ASP A 154 -20.52 33.45 8.46
C ASP A 154 -19.01 33.75 8.49
N ALA A 155 -18.27 33.10 9.39
CA ALA A 155 -16.84 33.34 9.60
C ALA A 155 -16.00 32.56 8.58
N ILE A 156 -14.87 33.16 8.18
CA ILE A 156 -13.82 32.50 7.40
C ILE A 156 -12.71 32.09 8.33
N TYR A 157 -12.20 30.89 8.15
CA TYR A 157 -11.13 30.32 8.94
C TYR A 157 -9.85 30.21 8.12
N THR A 158 -8.71 30.17 8.80
CA THR A 158 -7.42 29.81 8.18
C THR A 158 -6.98 28.47 8.72
N VAL A 159 -6.74 27.51 7.84
CA VAL A 159 -6.39 26.13 8.18
C VAL A 159 -5.05 25.80 7.54
N SER A 160 -4.22 25.04 8.25
CA SER A 160 -2.95 24.55 7.70
C SER A 160 -3.21 23.71 6.44
N GLY A 161 -2.60 24.08 5.30
CA GLY A 161 -2.74 23.34 4.03
C GLY A 161 -2.39 21.85 4.17
N ASN A 162 -1.42 21.51 5.03
CA ASN A 162 -1.02 20.13 5.32
C ASN A 162 -2.17 19.26 5.84
N LYS A 163 -3.15 19.83 6.56
CA LYS A 163 -4.30 19.06 7.07
C LYS A 163 -5.30 18.75 5.96
N ALA A 164 -5.43 19.62 4.95
CA ALA A 164 -6.32 19.42 3.81
C ALA A 164 -5.69 18.54 2.71
N ALA A 165 -4.36 18.47 2.65
CA ALA A 165 -3.63 17.72 1.63
C ALA A 165 -4.00 16.23 1.56
N CYS A 166 -4.38 15.61 2.68
CA CYS A 166 -4.80 14.20 2.68
C CYS A 166 -6.12 13.94 1.91
N PHE A 167 -6.90 14.96 1.61
CA PHE A 167 -8.11 14.87 0.77
C PHE A 167 -7.86 15.21 -0.70
N GLN A 168 -6.63 15.60 -1.07
CA GLN A 168 -6.27 15.91 -2.45
C GLN A 168 -5.87 14.62 -3.20
N LEU A 169 -6.66 13.57 -3.03
CA LEU A 169 -6.49 12.27 -3.68
C LEU A 169 -7.61 12.07 -4.69
N ASP A 170 -7.24 11.74 -5.92
CA ASP A 170 -8.17 11.20 -6.90
C ASP A 170 -8.45 9.71 -6.64
N LYS A 171 -9.28 9.08 -7.48
CA LYS A 171 -9.59 7.65 -7.36
C LYS A 171 -8.32 6.77 -7.35
N ALA A 172 -7.29 7.13 -8.12
CA ALA A 172 -6.04 6.38 -8.16
C ALA A 172 -5.23 6.57 -6.87
N GLY A 173 -5.18 7.78 -6.32
CA GLY A 173 -4.54 8.07 -5.03
C GLY A 173 -5.21 7.40 -3.83
N LEU A 174 -6.48 7.01 -3.96
CA LEU A 174 -7.19 6.20 -2.98
C LEU A 174 -6.84 4.71 -3.03
N PHE A 175 -6.12 4.23 -4.05
CA PHE A 175 -5.82 2.81 -4.22
C PHE A 175 -4.68 2.34 -3.32
N GLY A 176 -4.91 1.25 -2.58
CA GLY A 176 -3.89 0.56 -1.80
C GLY A 176 -3.27 -0.58 -2.58
N SER A 177 -1.94 -0.65 -2.64
CA SER A 177 -1.29 -1.79 -3.28
C SER A 177 -1.51 -3.08 -2.47
N PHE A 178 -1.97 -4.15 -3.14
CA PHE A 178 -2.25 -5.44 -2.53
C PHE A 178 -1.96 -6.60 -3.50
N CYS A 179 -2.00 -7.84 -3.00
CA CYS A 179 -1.88 -9.04 -3.83
C CYS A 179 -3.27 -9.63 -4.10
N PRO A 180 -3.85 -9.49 -5.31
CA PRO A 180 -5.21 -9.95 -5.60
C PRO A 180 -5.29 -11.46 -5.78
N THR A 181 -4.16 -12.15 -5.98
CA THR A 181 -4.16 -13.61 -6.19
C THR A 181 -4.39 -14.37 -4.89
N GLY A 182 -4.17 -13.73 -3.73
CA GLY A 182 -4.21 -14.38 -2.42
C GLY A 182 -3.14 -15.47 -2.23
N LEU A 183 -2.21 -15.62 -3.20
CA LEU A 183 -1.19 -16.65 -3.19
C LEU A 183 -0.03 -16.26 -2.27
N THR A 184 0.51 -17.24 -1.57
CA THR A 184 1.78 -17.13 -0.84
C THR A 184 2.77 -18.09 -1.47
N ALA A 185 3.92 -17.58 -1.94
CA ALA A 185 4.88 -18.38 -2.72
C ALA A 185 5.30 -19.68 -2.02
N SER A 186 5.48 -19.67 -0.69
CA SER A 186 5.84 -20.85 0.10
C SER A 186 4.75 -21.90 0.22
N ALA A 187 3.49 -21.54 -0.02
CA ALA A 187 2.34 -22.44 0.02
C ALA A 187 2.01 -23.03 -1.36
N ILE A 188 2.64 -22.56 -2.45
CA ILE A 188 2.39 -23.05 -3.79
C ILE A 188 3.01 -24.45 -3.94
N THR A 189 2.20 -25.41 -4.37
CA THR A 189 2.62 -26.80 -4.62
C THR A 189 2.68 -27.16 -6.10
N GLN A 190 1.93 -26.45 -6.95
CA GLN A 190 1.96 -26.66 -8.40
C GLN A 190 1.68 -25.35 -9.13
N VAL A 191 2.38 -25.16 -10.26
CA VAL A 191 2.08 -24.12 -11.24
C VAL A 191 1.97 -24.78 -12.61
N ALA A 192 0.80 -24.72 -13.24
CA ALA A 192 0.60 -25.12 -14.62
C ALA A 192 0.23 -23.89 -15.44
N TYR A 193 1.02 -23.54 -16.45
CA TYR A 193 0.80 -22.34 -17.23
C TYR A 193 0.94 -22.57 -18.74
N THR A 194 0.34 -21.67 -19.52
CA THR A 194 0.37 -21.66 -20.99
C THR A 194 0.72 -20.26 -21.49
N LEU A 195 1.68 -20.20 -22.42
CA LEU A 195 2.14 -18.97 -23.07
C LEU A 195 1.31 -18.63 -24.32
N ALA A 196 1.50 -17.42 -24.85
CA ALA A 196 0.80 -16.92 -26.05
C ALA A 196 0.94 -17.83 -27.29
N ASP A 197 2.07 -18.53 -27.43
CA ASP A 197 2.33 -19.44 -28.55
C ASP A 197 1.68 -20.83 -28.39
N GLY A 198 0.97 -21.06 -27.27
CA GLY A 198 0.33 -22.32 -26.92
C GLY A 198 1.24 -23.32 -26.19
N THR A 199 2.50 -22.96 -25.91
CA THR A 199 3.41 -23.78 -25.11
C THR A 199 2.91 -23.87 -23.67
N SER A 200 2.76 -25.09 -23.15
CA SER A 200 2.36 -25.34 -21.76
C SER A 200 3.51 -25.93 -20.93
N VAL A 201 3.63 -25.48 -19.69
CA VAL A 201 4.63 -25.95 -18.73
C VAL A 201 3.95 -26.23 -17.40
N THR A 202 4.35 -27.32 -16.73
CA THR A 202 3.87 -27.66 -15.39
C THR A 202 5.06 -27.90 -14.46
N LEU A 203 5.06 -27.20 -13.34
CA LEU A 203 6.02 -27.30 -12.25
C LEU A 203 5.34 -27.86 -11.01
N ASN A 204 5.99 -28.81 -10.34
CA ASN A 204 5.54 -29.40 -9.08
C ASN A 204 6.59 -29.19 -7.99
N ALA A 205 6.14 -28.81 -6.80
CA ALA A 205 6.95 -28.84 -5.59
C ALA A 205 7.08 -30.29 -5.12
N VAL A 206 8.31 -30.76 -4.94
CA VAL A 206 8.63 -32.11 -4.45
C VAL A 206 9.44 -31.96 -3.16
N SER A 207 9.07 -32.73 -2.14
CA SER A 207 9.84 -32.78 -0.90
C SER A 207 10.96 -33.81 -1.04
N GLU A 208 12.20 -33.35 -0.91
CA GLU A 208 13.40 -34.19 -1.01
C GLU A 208 14.22 -34.08 0.29
N PRO A 209 14.88 -35.16 0.76
CA PRO A 209 15.78 -35.09 1.90
C PRO A 209 16.97 -34.17 1.59
N THR A 210 17.31 -33.24 2.47
CA THR A 210 18.52 -32.43 2.31
C THR A 210 19.75 -33.32 2.44
N GLU A 211 20.69 -33.24 1.49
CA GLU A 211 21.99 -33.91 1.60
C GLU A 211 22.86 -33.18 2.64
N SER A 212 22.60 -33.44 3.92
CA SER A 212 23.42 -33.00 5.05
C SER A 212 23.44 -34.10 6.10
N ALA A 213 24.17 -35.17 5.77
CA ALA A 213 24.57 -36.19 6.73
C ALA A 213 25.89 -36.86 6.30
N ASP A 214 26.93 -36.06 6.05
CA ASP A 214 28.31 -36.53 6.25
C ASP A 214 28.89 -35.84 7.49
N SER A 215 28.23 -36.04 8.63
CA SER A 215 28.82 -35.76 9.94
C SER A 215 29.23 -37.09 10.54
N THR A 216 30.54 -37.37 10.54
CA THR A 216 31.16 -38.55 11.16
C THR A 216 31.05 -38.60 12.70
N ASP A 217 30.17 -37.80 13.31
CA ASP A 217 29.93 -37.80 14.75
C ASP A 217 28.70 -38.65 15.08
N ALA A 218 28.97 -39.82 15.67
CA ALA A 218 28.01 -40.87 15.99
C ALA A 218 27.02 -40.56 17.14
N ASP A 219 26.83 -39.28 17.50
CA ASP A 219 26.01 -38.87 18.65
C ASP A 219 25.03 -37.71 18.38
N SER A 220 24.83 -37.29 17.13
CA SER A 220 23.72 -36.39 16.79
C SER A 220 22.52 -37.18 16.28
N ALA A 221 21.40 -37.13 17.01
CA ALA A 221 20.10 -37.52 16.49
C ALA A 221 19.78 -36.66 15.26
N SER A 222 20.19 -37.13 14.09
CA SER A 222 20.02 -36.44 12.81
C SER A 222 18.53 -36.40 12.49
N SER A 223 17.90 -35.25 12.73
CA SER A 223 16.60 -34.93 12.14
C SER A 223 16.83 -34.86 10.64
N SER A 224 16.31 -35.81 9.86
CA SER A 224 16.34 -35.73 8.40
C SER A 224 15.62 -34.47 7.98
N ALA A 225 16.36 -33.41 7.68
CA ALA A 225 15.82 -32.19 7.12
C ALA A 225 15.36 -32.48 5.69
N TYR A 226 14.23 -31.88 5.32
CA TYR A 226 13.67 -31.95 3.98
C TYR A 226 13.67 -30.55 3.40
N GLU A 227 13.88 -30.45 2.10
CA GLU A 227 13.74 -29.22 1.34
C GLU A 227 12.72 -29.38 0.21
N THR A 228 12.14 -28.26 -0.20
CA THR A 228 11.24 -28.21 -1.34
C THR A 228 12.06 -27.98 -2.60
N VAL A 229 12.02 -28.95 -3.52
CA VAL A 229 12.66 -28.87 -4.83
C VAL A 229 11.62 -28.84 -5.92
N TRP A 230 11.73 -27.89 -6.84
CA TRP A 230 10.82 -27.76 -7.97
C TRP A 230 11.25 -28.64 -9.13
N ARG A 231 10.30 -29.39 -9.70
CA ARG A 231 10.51 -30.31 -10.82
C ARG A 231 9.52 -30.03 -11.95
N LEU A 232 9.98 -30.19 -13.19
CA LEU A 232 9.08 -30.21 -14.35
C LEU A 232 8.25 -31.50 -14.33
N ALA A 233 6.96 -31.40 -14.66
CA ALA A 233 6.11 -32.57 -14.80
C ALA A 233 6.48 -33.41 -16.04
N SER A 234 6.97 -32.76 -17.11
CA SER A 234 7.41 -33.40 -18.35
C SER A 234 8.75 -34.13 -18.20
N ASP A 235 9.65 -33.58 -17.37
CA ASP A 235 11.01 -34.07 -17.18
C ASP A 235 11.48 -33.86 -15.72
N PRO A 236 11.07 -34.74 -14.78
CA PRO A 236 11.40 -34.57 -13.36
C PRO A 236 12.89 -34.70 -13.03
N ALA A 237 13.72 -35.22 -13.94
CA ALA A 237 15.15 -35.36 -13.74
C ALA A 237 15.94 -34.10 -14.15
N ALA A 238 15.32 -33.16 -14.87
CA ALA A 238 15.97 -31.93 -15.29
C ALA A 238 16.37 -31.05 -14.09
N SER A 239 17.60 -30.54 -14.13
CA SER A 239 18.04 -29.50 -13.19
C SER A 239 17.45 -28.16 -13.61
N LEU A 240 16.77 -27.48 -12.68
CA LEU A 240 16.14 -26.19 -12.93
C LEU A 240 17.00 -25.03 -12.41
N ALA A 241 16.98 -23.92 -13.14
CA ALA A 241 17.55 -22.65 -12.71
C ALA A 241 16.71 -22.09 -11.55
N GLN A 242 17.18 -22.29 -10.32
CA GLN A 242 16.44 -21.96 -9.09
C GLN A 242 16.06 -20.48 -9.00
N ASP A 243 16.92 -19.59 -9.47
CA ASP A 243 16.69 -18.14 -9.52
C ASP A 243 15.49 -17.78 -10.41
N LYS A 244 15.33 -18.45 -11.55
CA LYS A 244 14.20 -18.25 -12.46
C LYS A 244 12.90 -18.80 -11.90
N VAL A 245 12.93 -19.99 -11.30
CA VAL A 245 11.77 -20.57 -10.62
C VAL A 245 11.30 -19.66 -9.50
N GLN A 246 12.23 -19.18 -8.67
CA GLN A 246 11.90 -18.27 -7.58
C GLN A 246 11.31 -16.95 -8.09
N SER A 247 11.88 -16.39 -9.16
CA SER A 247 11.36 -15.17 -9.80
C SER A 247 9.94 -15.35 -10.33
N LEU A 248 9.65 -16.51 -10.95
CA LEU A 248 8.30 -16.85 -11.42
C LEU A 248 7.31 -16.96 -10.26
N LEU A 249 7.66 -17.68 -9.18
CA LEU A 249 6.80 -17.81 -8.01
C LEU A 249 6.53 -16.46 -7.33
N SER A 250 7.56 -15.62 -7.23
CA SER A 250 7.41 -14.25 -6.72
C SER A 250 6.51 -13.39 -7.61
N ALA A 251 6.61 -13.52 -8.94
CA ALA A 251 5.77 -12.77 -9.88
C ALA A 251 4.29 -13.17 -9.82
N LEU A 252 3.96 -14.44 -9.55
CA LEU A 252 2.58 -14.91 -9.34
C LEU A 252 1.94 -14.35 -8.05
N CYS A 253 2.78 -13.93 -7.10
CA CYS A 253 2.39 -13.33 -5.82
C CYS A 253 2.60 -11.80 -5.80
N THR A 254 2.73 -11.16 -6.96
CA THR A 254 3.06 -9.73 -7.04
C THR A 254 1.94 -8.85 -6.47
N TYR A 255 2.35 -7.67 -6.02
CA TYR A 255 1.43 -6.61 -5.65
C TYR A 255 1.05 -5.82 -6.90
N VAL A 256 -0.22 -5.43 -6.98
CA VAL A 256 -0.74 -4.63 -8.09
C VAL A 256 -0.73 -3.14 -7.75
N THR A 257 -0.71 -2.30 -8.78
CA THR A 257 -0.55 -0.83 -8.63
C THR A 257 -1.81 -0.03 -8.97
N ALA A 258 -2.78 -0.65 -9.63
CA ALA A 258 -4.09 -0.06 -9.88
C ALA A 258 -5.14 -1.15 -10.11
N GLN A 259 -6.41 -0.77 -10.00
CA GLN A 259 -7.58 -1.61 -10.25
C GLN A 259 -8.56 -0.87 -11.16
N ALA A 260 -9.16 -1.58 -12.10
CA ALA A 260 -10.30 -1.14 -12.88
C ALA A 260 -11.42 -2.17 -12.75
N THR A 261 -12.55 -1.75 -12.20
CA THR A 261 -13.73 -2.60 -11.89
C THR A 261 -14.69 -2.72 -13.07
N ASP A 262 -14.55 -1.85 -14.07
CA ASP A 262 -15.36 -1.74 -15.28
C ASP A 262 -14.51 -1.72 -16.56
N ALA A 263 -13.34 -2.36 -16.52
CA ALA A 263 -12.39 -2.38 -17.64
C ALA A 263 -12.96 -3.04 -18.90
N ASP A 264 -12.66 -2.47 -20.07
CA ASP A 264 -12.83 -3.14 -21.36
C ASP A 264 -11.74 -4.21 -21.52
N LEU A 265 -12.15 -5.47 -21.37
CA LEU A 265 -11.24 -6.62 -21.45
C LEU A 265 -10.52 -6.73 -22.80
N ALA A 266 -11.16 -6.31 -23.89
CA ALA A 266 -10.55 -6.34 -25.21
C ALA A 266 -9.43 -5.29 -25.33
N ALA A 267 -9.67 -4.08 -24.80
CA ALA A 267 -8.66 -3.02 -24.75
C ALA A 267 -7.47 -3.39 -23.85
N CYS A 268 -7.72 -4.15 -22.78
CA CYS A 268 -6.68 -4.73 -21.92
C CYS A 268 -5.96 -5.94 -22.55
N GLY A 269 -6.35 -6.39 -23.74
CA GLY A 269 -5.70 -7.47 -24.48
C GLY A 269 -6.07 -8.89 -24.04
N PHE A 270 -7.14 -9.07 -23.27
CA PHE A 270 -7.54 -10.40 -22.77
C PHE A 270 -8.10 -11.34 -23.86
N ASP A 271 -8.39 -10.84 -25.07
CA ASP A 271 -8.74 -11.66 -26.23
C ASP A 271 -7.56 -12.53 -26.72
N ALA A 272 -6.32 -12.11 -26.43
CA ALA A 272 -5.10 -12.83 -26.78
C ALA A 272 -4.12 -12.78 -25.58
N PRO A 273 -4.40 -13.54 -24.51
CA PRO A 273 -3.60 -13.47 -23.29
C PRO A 273 -2.16 -13.91 -23.55
N VAL A 274 -1.22 -13.24 -22.89
CA VAL A 274 0.21 -13.55 -23.05
C VAL A 274 0.64 -14.71 -22.16
N PHE A 275 -0.08 -14.93 -21.06
CA PHE A 275 0.19 -15.97 -20.08
C PHE A 275 -1.11 -16.32 -19.33
N THR A 276 -1.39 -17.61 -19.18
CA THR A 276 -2.50 -18.14 -18.37
C THR A 276 -1.95 -19.20 -17.42
N ALA A 277 -2.36 -19.19 -16.15
CA ALA A 277 -1.88 -20.16 -15.17
C ALA A 277 -2.97 -20.66 -14.23
N ALA A 278 -2.85 -21.94 -13.89
CA ALA A 278 -3.49 -22.60 -12.76
C ALA A 278 -2.44 -22.79 -11.66
N VAL A 279 -2.61 -22.12 -10.52
CA VAL A 279 -1.70 -22.19 -9.38
C VAL A 279 -2.39 -22.90 -8.23
N THR A 280 -1.83 -24.01 -7.76
CA THR A 280 -2.38 -24.82 -6.68
C THR A 280 -1.56 -24.64 -5.41
N SER A 281 -2.26 -24.42 -4.30
CA SER A 281 -1.67 -24.25 -2.97
C SER A 281 -1.71 -25.56 -2.15
N GLU A 282 -1.02 -25.60 -1.01
CA GLU A 282 -0.95 -26.74 -0.10
C GLU A 282 -2.33 -27.15 0.46
N ASP A 283 -3.25 -26.21 0.61
CA ASP A 283 -4.63 -26.46 1.03
C ASP A 283 -5.51 -27.10 -0.07
N GLY A 284 -4.93 -27.33 -1.26
CA GLY A 284 -5.61 -27.89 -2.43
C GLY A 284 -6.45 -26.89 -3.21
N SER A 285 -6.49 -25.62 -2.82
CA SER A 285 -7.14 -24.57 -3.61
C SER A 285 -6.35 -24.29 -4.88
N THR A 286 -7.05 -23.99 -5.98
CA THR A 286 -6.44 -23.61 -7.25
C THR A 286 -6.97 -22.25 -7.71
N VAL A 287 -6.06 -21.31 -7.93
CA VAL A 287 -6.35 -19.98 -8.46
C VAL A 287 -5.99 -19.95 -9.95
N GLN A 288 -6.87 -19.38 -10.77
CA GLN A 288 -6.64 -19.23 -12.21
C GLN A 288 -6.33 -17.77 -12.51
N LEU A 289 -5.18 -17.54 -13.15
CA LEU A 289 -4.63 -16.22 -13.43
C LEU A 289 -4.50 -16.05 -14.94
N THR A 290 -4.86 -14.88 -15.44
CA THR A 290 -4.67 -14.50 -16.85
C THR A 290 -3.93 -13.18 -16.89
N TYR A 291 -2.84 -13.13 -17.64
CA TYR A 291 -2.07 -11.92 -17.88
C TYR A 291 -2.18 -11.53 -19.35
N ALA A 292 -2.37 -10.24 -19.59
CA ALA A 292 -2.56 -9.68 -20.92
C ALA A 292 -1.73 -8.39 -21.11
N CYS A 293 -1.46 -8.07 -22.37
CA CYS A 293 -0.83 -6.83 -22.78
C CYS A 293 -1.87 -5.98 -23.50
N GLY A 294 -2.25 -4.85 -22.91
CA GLY A 294 -3.14 -3.90 -23.56
C GLY A 294 -2.38 -2.70 -24.13
N THR A 295 -3.11 -1.65 -24.48
CA THR A 295 -2.53 -0.43 -25.06
C THR A 295 -1.65 0.34 -24.09
N ASP A 296 -2.04 0.35 -22.81
CA ASP A 296 -1.47 1.24 -21.80
C ASP A 296 -0.64 0.51 -20.73
N GLY A 297 -0.45 -0.80 -20.87
CA GLY A 297 0.38 -1.57 -19.96
C GLY A 297 0.02 -3.05 -19.89
N TRP A 298 0.38 -3.65 -18.75
CA TRP A 298 0.17 -5.07 -18.48
C TRP A 298 -0.91 -5.25 -17.42
N TYR A 299 -1.74 -6.26 -17.66
CA TYR A 299 -2.93 -6.49 -16.87
C TYR A 299 -2.99 -7.91 -16.34
N LEU A 300 -3.54 -8.06 -15.14
CA LEU A 300 -3.87 -9.32 -14.49
C LEU A 300 -5.38 -9.41 -14.27
N GLN A 301 -5.96 -10.56 -14.59
CA GLN A 301 -7.30 -10.95 -14.18
C GLN A 301 -7.23 -12.26 -13.38
N VAL A 302 -7.90 -12.27 -12.23
CA VAL A 302 -8.08 -13.46 -11.39
C VAL A 302 -9.46 -14.04 -11.69
N LYS A 303 -9.54 -15.34 -11.98
CA LYS A 303 -10.81 -15.97 -12.32
C LYS A 303 -11.81 -15.88 -11.16
N GLY A 304 -13.00 -15.39 -11.47
CA GLY A 304 -14.08 -15.19 -10.50
C GLY A 304 -14.13 -13.75 -9.96
N ASP A 305 -13.10 -12.94 -10.23
CA ASP A 305 -13.11 -11.50 -10.05
C ASP A 305 -13.54 -10.80 -11.34
N THR A 306 -14.28 -9.71 -11.22
CA THR A 306 -14.67 -8.84 -12.34
C THR A 306 -13.66 -7.75 -12.61
N SER A 307 -12.70 -7.55 -11.69
CA SER A 307 -11.70 -6.50 -11.77
C SER A 307 -10.54 -6.88 -12.67
N VAL A 308 -9.94 -5.86 -13.27
CA VAL A 308 -8.65 -5.92 -13.96
C VAL A 308 -7.63 -5.14 -13.15
N TYR A 309 -6.45 -5.72 -12.97
CA TYR A 309 -5.38 -5.13 -12.18
C TYR A 309 -4.19 -4.76 -13.04
N THR A 310 -3.57 -3.61 -12.75
CA THR A 310 -2.32 -3.21 -13.42
C THR A 310 -1.12 -3.86 -12.72
N VAL A 311 -0.22 -4.44 -13.50
CA VAL A 311 1.01 -5.08 -13.03
C VAL A 311 2.24 -4.51 -13.74
N ASP A 312 3.39 -4.58 -13.08
CA ASP A 312 4.64 -4.11 -13.67
C ASP A 312 5.12 -5.01 -14.81
N THR A 313 5.80 -4.39 -15.79
CA THR A 313 6.40 -5.11 -16.93
C THR A 313 7.38 -6.21 -16.46
N SER A 314 8.14 -5.94 -15.40
CA SER A 314 9.08 -6.91 -14.81
C SER A 314 8.39 -8.15 -14.27
N THR A 315 7.17 -8.00 -13.72
CA THR A 315 6.35 -9.14 -13.27
C THR A 315 6.05 -10.04 -14.47
N VAL A 316 5.53 -9.49 -15.56
CA VAL A 316 5.16 -10.31 -16.72
C VAL A 316 6.39 -10.94 -17.37
N GLN A 317 7.51 -10.21 -17.48
CA GLN A 317 8.75 -10.75 -18.01
C GLN A 317 9.27 -11.96 -17.21
N ALA A 318 9.10 -11.96 -15.89
CA ALA A 318 9.47 -13.10 -15.04
C ALA A 318 8.55 -14.32 -15.21
N LEU A 319 7.34 -14.14 -15.77
CA LEU A 319 6.38 -15.23 -16.02
C LEU A 319 6.57 -15.87 -17.40
N LEU A 320 7.05 -15.12 -18.39
CA LEU A 320 7.22 -15.59 -19.77
C LEU A 320 8.46 -16.47 -19.95
N LEU A 321 8.51 -17.58 -19.21
CA LEU A 321 9.58 -18.56 -19.27
C LEU A 321 9.13 -19.79 -20.06
N THR A 322 9.95 -20.24 -21.01
CA THR A 322 9.74 -21.55 -21.65
C THR A 322 10.32 -22.68 -20.78
N GLU A 323 10.00 -23.93 -21.11
CA GLU A 323 10.64 -25.09 -20.46
C GLU A 323 12.18 -25.02 -20.58
N SER A 324 12.69 -24.56 -21.74
CA SER A 324 14.13 -24.43 -21.96
C SER A 324 14.75 -23.33 -21.11
N ASP A 325 14.03 -22.23 -20.88
CA ASP A 325 14.52 -21.16 -20.02
C ASP A 325 14.65 -21.61 -18.56
N LEU A 326 13.76 -22.50 -18.11
CA LEU A 326 13.75 -23.02 -16.74
C LEU A 326 14.87 -24.01 -16.45
N LYS A 327 15.47 -24.65 -17.47
CA LYS A 327 16.58 -25.60 -17.28
C LYS A 327 17.89 -24.85 -17.05
N THR A 328 18.78 -25.42 -16.24
CA THR A 328 20.14 -24.90 -16.09
C THR A 328 20.86 -24.96 -17.44
N GLN A 329 21.45 -23.85 -17.89
CA GLN A 329 22.29 -23.85 -19.09
C GLN A 329 23.63 -24.51 -18.76
N GLU A 330 24.05 -25.49 -19.57
CA GLU A 330 25.38 -26.12 -19.50
C GLU A 330 26.51 -25.15 -19.89
#